data_AF-A0A932WYP3-F1
#
_entry.id   AF-A0A932WYP3-F1
#
_cell.length_a   1.000
_cell.length_b   1.000
_cell.length_c   1.000
_cell.angle_alpha   90.00
_cell.angle_beta   90.00
_cell.angle_gamma   90.00
#
_symmetry.space_group_name_H-M   'P 1'
#
loop_
_entity.id
_entity.type
_entity.pdbx_description
1 polymer ?
#
loop_
_entity_poly.entity_id
_entity_poly.type
_entity_poly.pdbx_seq_one_letter_code
_entity_poly.pdbx_strand_id
1 'polypeptide(L)'
;ATVFRVSIESALFLRPDHTVDFYKSREAILKELSCVVGEIRDYNGGLLHKQNELLESLKGSMGRLTEQQTLLLEQFFYALVPMEVRTVIDVELLKQLFSFILQIKKGGGMVKKADAKRAMIVARKTIPKEFSTFTASSSRYVSFQMEDEEGPISGALLLSEEKGEQEKFFSLFIA
;
A
#
# COMPACT_ATOMS: atom_id res chain seq x y z
N ALA A 1 -17.00 35.02 15.19
CA ALA A 1 -16.18 33.87 14.75
C ALA A 1 -14.75 34.35 14.61
N THR A 2 -13.80 33.74 15.29
CA THR A 2 -12.37 34.08 15.16
C THR A 2 -11.79 33.18 14.06
N VAL A 3 -11.38 33.78 12.94
CA VAL A 3 -10.77 33.06 11.83
C VAL A 3 -9.26 33.20 11.93
N PHE A 4 -8.55 32.08 12.05
CA PHE A 4 -7.09 32.04 11.98
C PHE A 4 -6.65 31.72 10.55
N ARG A 5 -5.62 32.42 10.07
CA ARG A 5 -5.02 32.17 8.75
C ARG A 5 -3.54 31.91 8.95
N VAL A 6 -3.08 30.77 8.43
CA VAL A 6 -1.68 30.37 8.39
C VAL A 6 -1.30 30.19 6.93
N SER A 7 -0.12 30.68 6.55
CA SER A 7 0.43 30.53 5.21
C SER A 7 1.68 29.65 5.29
N ILE A 8 1.71 28.57 4.52
CA ILE A 8 2.83 27.63 4.50
C ILE A 8 3.31 27.50 3.05
N GLU A 9 4.63 27.50 2.85
CA GLU A 9 5.24 27.34 1.54
C GLU A 9 5.00 25.92 1.00
N SER A 10 4.31 25.80 -0.13
CA SER A 10 3.94 24.51 -0.72
C SER A 10 5.13 23.76 -1.32
N ALA A 11 6.18 24.48 -1.75
CA ALA A 11 7.38 23.91 -2.36
C ALA A 11 8.09 22.89 -1.44
N LEU A 12 7.98 23.06 -0.12
CA LEU A 12 8.56 22.17 0.89
C LEU A 12 7.91 20.77 0.91
N PHE A 13 6.74 20.62 0.31
CA PHE A 13 5.94 19.39 0.30
C PHE A 13 5.82 18.77 -1.09
N LEU A 14 6.50 19.32 -2.10
CA LEU A 14 6.46 18.75 -3.44
C LEU A 14 7.38 17.52 -3.53
N ARG A 15 6.84 16.46 -4.13
CA ARG A 15 7.55 15.25 -4.52
C ARG A 15 8.25 15.44 -5.88
N PRO A 16 9.17 14.55 -6.27
CA PRO A 16 9.86 14.64 -7.57
C PRO A 16 8.93 14.62 -8.79
N ASP A 17 7.73 14.06 -8.65
CA ASP A 17 6.67 14.04 -9.67
C ASP A 17 5.73 15.26 -9.60
N HIS A 18 6.10 16.29 -8.83
CA HIS A 18 5.30 17.50 -8.56
C HIS A 18 3.97 17.26 -7.84
N THR A 19 3.74 16.07 -7.29
CA THR A 19 2.60 15.83 -6.41
C THR A 19 2.89 16.31 -4.99
N VAL A 20 1.86 16.52 -4.18
CA VAL A 20 1.99 16.99 -2.80
C VAL A 20 2.14 15.79 -1.85
N ASP A 21 3.17 15.83 -1.01
CA ASP A 21 3.30 14.94 0.13
C ASP A 21 2.32 15.36 1.24
N PHE A 22 1.16 14.70 1.25
CA PHE A 22 0.10 14.93 2.24
C PHE A 22 0.53 14.63 3.68
N TYR A 23 1.46 13.71 3.88
CA TYR A 23 1.91 13.38 5.22
C TYR A 23 2.81 14.49 5.77
N LYS A 24 3.84 14.86 5.02
CA LYS A 24 4.78 15.92 5.41
C LYS A 24 4.07 17.27 5.58
N SER A 25 3.10 17.56 4.71
CA SER A 25 2.27 18.76 4.84
C SER A 25 1.36 18.72 6.06
N ARG A 26 0.74 17.57 6.39
CA ARG A 26 -0.07 17.42 7.62
C ARG A 26 0.78 17.65 8.87
N GLU A 27 1.97 17.06 8.95
CA GLU A 27 2.87 17.24 10.09
C GLU A 27 3.27 18.71 10.26
N ALA A 28 3.62 19.39 9.17
CA ALA A 28 3.96 20.80 9.20
C ALA A 28 2.77 21.68 9.64
N ILE A 29 1.56 21.41 9.13
CA ILE A 29 0.33 22.10 9.53
C ILE A 29 0.03 21.87 11.02
N LEU A 30 0.11 20.62 11.50
CA LEU A 30 -0.15 20.29 12.90
C LEU A 30 0.85 20.97 13.84
N LYS A 31 2.13 21.00 13.45
CA LYS A 31 3.18 21.69 14.20
C LYS A 31 2.88 23.18 14.29
N GLU A 32 2.55 23.82 13.17
CA GLU A 32 2.26 25.25 13.12
C GLU A 32 1.01 25.61 13.92
N LEU A 33 -0.06 24.84 13.78
CA LEU A 33 -1.26 25.02 14.58
C LEU A 33 -0.97 24.83 16.07
N SER A 34 -0.15 23.84 16.45
CA SER A 34 0.19 23.61 17.85
C SER A 34 0.99 24.77 18.47
N CYS A 35 1.81 25.46 17.68
CA CYS A 35 2.48 26.68 18.13
C CYS A 35 1.49 27.83 18.42
N VAL A 36 0.39 27.91 17.68
CA VAL A 36 -0.58 29.01 17.78
C VAL A 36 -1.62 28.77 18.88
N VAL A 37 -2.17 27.55 18.98
CA VAL A 37 -3.29 27.26 19.89
C VAL A 37 -2.93 26.34 21.07
N GLY A 38 -1.66 25.93 21.19
CA GLY A 38 -1.23 24.92 22.16
C GLY A 38 -1.43 23.50 21.66
N GLU A 39 -1.32 22.50 22.54
CA GLU A 39 -1.39 21.09 22.14
C GLU A 39 -2.70 20.74 21.41
N ILE A 40 -2.56 20.18 20.21
CA ILE A 40 -3.68 19.67 19.41
C ILE A 40 -3.63 18.15 19.39
N ARG A 41 -4.76 17.53 19.68
CA ARG A 41 -4.91 16.08 19.55
C ARG A 41 -5.19 15.70 18.10
N ASP A 42 -4.29 14.95 17.48
CA ASP A 42 -4.55 14.30 16.19
C ASP A 42 -5.27 12.95 16.40
N TYR A 43 -6.58 12.92 16.16
CA TYR A 43 -7.39 11.70 16.27
C TYR A 43 -6.99 10.60 15.26
N ASN A 44 -6.45 10.98 14.09
CA ASN A 44 -6.03 10.04 13.04
C ASN A 44 -4.50 9.84 13.01
N GLY A 45 -3.77 10.58 13.85
CA GLY A 45 -2.31 10.60 13.85
C GLY A 45 -1.71 9.24 14.16
N GLY A 46 -2.28 8.49 15.10
CA GLY A 46 -1.78 7.16 15.46
C GLY A 46 -1.86 6.14 14.32
N LEU A 47 -2.92 6.18 13.50
CA LEU A 47 -3.07 5.28 12.36
C LEU A 47 -2.10 5.65 11.24
N LEU A 48 -2.04 6.94 10.89
CA LEU A 48 -1.13 7.44 9.85
C LEU A 48 0.33 7.20 10.21
N HIS A 49 0.69 7.41 11.49
CA HIS A 49 2.03 7.15 11.98
C HIS A 49 2.42 5.68 11.79
N LYS A 50 1.57 4.73 12.20
CA LYS A 50 1.81 3.29 11.99
C LYS A 50 1.91 2.90 10.52
N GLN A 51 1.10 3.52 9.65
CA GLN A 51 1.20 3.29 8.20
C GLN A 51 2.56 3.72 7.66
N ASN A 52 3.07 4.86 8.13
CA ASN A 52 4.38 5.34 7.73
C ASN A 52 5.52 4.52 8.31
N GLU A 53 5.44 4.10 9.57
CA GLU A 53 6.43 3.17 10.15
C GLU A 53 6.57 1.92 9.28
N LEU A 54 5.44 1.36 8.83
CA LEU A 54 5.45 0.19 7.96
C LEU A 54 5.99 0.49 6.55
N LEU A 55 5.61 1.63 5.96
CA LEU A 55 6.11 2.07 4.66
C LEU A 55 7.62 2.30 4.68
N GLU A 56 8.14 2.97 5.71
CA GLU A 56 9.57 3.22 5.87
C GLU A 56 10.33 1.91 6.15
N SER A 57 9.75 0.99 6.93
CA SER A 57 10.30 -0.36 7.11
C SER A 57 10.37 -1.14 5.79
N LEU A 58 9.32 -1.05 4.96
CA LEU A 58 9.30 -1.66 3.63
C LEU A 58 10.37 -1.03 2.73
N LYS A 59 10.47 0.30 2.70
CA LYS A 59 11.49 1.04 1.92
C LYS A 59 12.90 0.61 2.32
N GLY A 60 13.17 0.50 3.62
CA GLY A 60 14.44 0.02 4.17
C GLY A 60 14.74 -1.44 3.80
N SER A 61 13.72 -2.32 3.83
CA SER A 61 13.89 -3.76 3.52
C SER A 61 14.23 -4.08 2.05
N MET A 62 13.94 -3.14 1.16
CA MET A 62 14.13 -3.24 -0.30
C MET A 62 15.49 -2.68 -0.77
N GLY A 63 16.21 -1.95 0.09
CA GLY A 63 17.56 -1.44 -0.19
C GLY A 63 17.62 -0.52 -1.41
N ARG A 64 18.65 -0.69 -2.27
CA ARG A 64 18.87 0.17 -3.46
C ARG A 64 17.80 0.06 -4.55
N LEU A 65 16.99 -1.02 -4.56
CA LEU A 65 15.88 -1.16 -5.51
C LEU A 65 14.81 -0.09 -5.29
N THR A 66 14.70 0.44 -4.06
CA THR A 66 13.68 1.41 -3.70
C THR A 66 14.00 2.82 -4.19
N GLU A 67 15.27 3.23 -4.21
CA GLU A 67 15.66 4.59 -4.61
C GLU A 67 15.22 4.92 -6.04
N GLN A 68 15.18 3.91 -6.92
CA GLN A 68 14.77 4.07 -8.31
C GLN A 68 13.26 3.94 -8.52
N GLN A 69 12.53 3.33 -7.58
CA GLN A 69 11.11 3.00 -7.73
C GLN A 69 10.27 3.41 -6.52
N THR A 70 10.69 4.47 -5.83
CA THR A 70 10.04 4.94 -4.58
C THR A 70 8.57 5.26 -4.83
N LEU A 71 8.27 5.96 -5.93
CA LEU A 71 6.89 6.31 -6.27
C LEU A 71 6.02 5.07 -6.50
N LEU A 72 6.53 4.07 -7.23
CA LEU A 72 5.80 2.83 -7.48
C LEU A 72 5.56 2.04 -6.18
N LEU A 73 6.54 2.03 -5.28
CA LEU A 73 6.39 1.38 -3.97
C LEU A 73 5.29 2.05 -3.14
N GLU A 74 5.25 3.38 -3.13
CA GLU A 74 4.21 4.13 -2.43
C GLU A 74 2.83 3.90 -3.06
N GLN A 75 2.73 3.93 -4.39
CA GLN A 75 1.50 3.61 -5.10
C GLN A 75 0.99 2.20 -4.74
N PHE A 76 1.88 1.21 -4.71
CA PHE A 76 1.57 -0.14 -4.25
C PHE A 76 1.05 -0.17 -2.82
N PHE A 77 1.78 0.47 -1.91
CA PHE A 77 1.42 0.48 -0.49
C PHE A 77 0.05 1.12 -0.24
N TYR A 78 -0.23 2.25 -0.90
CA TYR A 78 -1.51 2.94 -0.79
C TYR A 78 -2.63 2.29 -1.61
N ALA A 79 -2.32 1.36 -2.51
CA ALA A 79 -3.30 0.52 -3.22
C ALA A 79 -3.76 -0.71 -2.41
N LEU A 80 -3.12 -1.03 -1.27
CA LEU A 80 -3.50 -2.18 -0.43
C LEU A 80 -4.90 -2.03 0.15
N VAL A 81 -5.69 -3.10 0.04
CA VAL A 81 -7.05 -3.23 0.56
C VAL A 81 -7.15 -4.54 1.36
N PRO A 82 -7.75 -4.53 2.56
CA PRO A 82 -8.37 -3.38 3.22
C PRO A 82 -7.34 -2.41 3.83
N MET A 83 -7.74 -1.23 4.31
CA MET A 83 -6.77 -0.18 4.72
C MET A 83 -5.97 -0.54 5.98
N GLU A 84 -6.53 -1.42 6.82
CA GLU A 84 -5.97 -1.85 8.10
C GLU A 84 -4.67 -2.61 7.90
N VAL A 85 -4.54 -3.38 6.80
CA VAL A 85 -3.31 -4.14 6.53
C VAL A 85 -2.10 -3.25 6.31
N ARG A 86 -2.28 -1.98 5.97
CA ARG A 86 -1.20 -0.98 5.91
C ARG A 86 -0.56 -0.69 7.28
N THR A 87 -1.03 -1.32 8.36
CA THR A 87 -0.47 -1.15 9.71
C THR A 87 -0.07 -2.46 10.40
N VAL A 88 -0.52 -3.62 9.88
CA VAL A 88 -0.37 -4.90 10.59
C VAL A 88 0.25 -6.01 9.75
N ILE A 89 0.31 -5.87 8.42
CA ILE A 89 0.89 -6.91 7.57
C ILE A 89 2.41 -6.97 7.75
N ASP A 90 2.95 -8.18 7.67
CA ASP A 90 4.39 -8.41 7.73
C ASP A 90 5.10 -7.73 6.53
N VAL A 91 6.17 -7.00 6.83
CA VAL A 91 7.04 -6.34 5.84
C VAL A 91 7.57 -7.34 4.79
N GLU A 92 7.88 -8.57 5.20
CA GLU A 92 8.40 -9.59 4.29
C GLU A 92 7.35 -10.04 3.26
N LEU A 93 6.06 -10.02 3.63
CA LEU A 93 4.96 -10.28 2.68
C LEU A 93 4.84 -9.16 1.65
N LEU A 94 4.91 -7.91 2.10
CA LEU A 94 4.87 -6.74 1.23
C LEU A 94 6.05 -6.73 0.26
N LYS A 95 7.25 -7.05 0.76
CA LYS A 95 8.47 -7.19 -0.04
C LYS A 95 8.29 -8.24 -1.14
N GLN A 96 7.68 -9.38 -0.83
CA GLN A 96 7.43 -10.44 -1.79
C GLN A 96 6.39 -10.03 -2.84
N LEU A 97 5.26 -9.42 -2.44
CA LEU A 97 4.26 -8.88 -3.39
C LEU A 97 4.88 -7.84 -4.33
N PHE A 98 5.64 -6.91 -3.77
CA PHE A 98 6.29 -5.87 -4.56
C PHE A 98 7.32 -6.46 -5.52
N SER A 99 8.09 -7.46 -5.09
CA SER A 99 9.01 -8.18 -5.98
C SER A 99 8.30 -8.84 -7.15
N PHE A 100 7.07 -9.34 -6.97
CA PHE A 100 6.26 -9.89 -8.08
C PHE A 100 5.81 -8.81 -9.05
N ILE A 101 5.43 -7.61 -8.57
CA ILE A 101 5.15 -6.45 -9.43
C ILE A 101 6.37 -6.14 -10.31
N LEU A 102 7.58 -6.09 -9.71
CA LEU A 102 8.81 -5.83 -10.45
C LEU A 102 9.12 -6.91 -11.51
N GLN A 103 8.82 -8.18 -11.22
CA GLN A 103 9.00 -9.28 -12.18
C GLN A 103 8.02 -9.15 -13.36
N ILE A 104 6.78 -8.77 -13.09
CA ILE A 104 5.76 -8.58 -14.12
C ILE A 104 6.08 -7.39 -15.01
N LYS A 105 6.54 -6.27 -14.43
CA LYS A 105 7.02 -5.11 -15.21
C LYS A 105 8.24 -5.41 -16.08
N LYS A 106 9.01 -6.46 -15.78
CA LYS A 106 10.14 -6.92 -16.61
C LYS A 106 9.73 -7.87 -17.75
N GLY A 107 8.44 -8.11 -17.95
CA GLY A 107 7.91 -8.95 -19.03
C GLY A 107 7.22 -10.25 -18.58
N GLY A 108 6.92 -10.40 -17.29
CA GLY A 108 6.11 -11.51 -16.78
C GLY A 108 4.61 -11.23 -16.91
N GLY A 109 3.80 -12.21 -17.35
CA GLY A 109 2.34 -12.05 -17.41
C GLY A 109 1.62 -12.22 -16.06
N MET A 110 2.07 -13.20 -15.28
CA MET A 110 1.50 -13.55 -13.97
C MET A 110 2.53 -14.28 -13.12
N VAL A 111 2.60 -13.94 -11.84
CA VAL A 111 3.44 -14.61 -10.85
C VAL A 111 2.55 -15.09 -9.72
N LYS A 112 2.62 -16.39 -9.40
CA LYS A 112 1.91 -16.99 -8.28
C LYS A 112 2.86 -17.80 -7.40
N LYS A 113 2.62 -17.80 -6.10
CA LYS A 113 3.36 -18.57 -5.11
C LYS A 113 2.43 -19.03 -4.01
N ALA A 114 2.55 -20.29 -3.61
CA ALA A 114 1.88 -20.82 -2.44
C ALA A 114 2.90 -21.51 -1.54
N ASP A 115 2.69 -21.40 -0.24
CA ASP A 115 3.36 -22.19 0.77
C ASP A 115 2.35 -22.72 1.79
N ALA A 116 2.82 -23.38 2.84
CA ALA A 116 1.97 -24.02 3.83
C ALA A 116 1.00 -23.07 4.55
N LYS A 117 1.23 -21.75 4.51
CA LYS A 117 0.43 -20.76 5.27
C LYS A 117 -0.20 -19.68 4.43
N ARG A 118 0.19 -19.55 3.15
CA ARG A 118 -0.27 -18.46 2.30
C ARG A 118 -0.26 -18.80 0.82
N ALA A 119 -1.10 -18.09 0.09
CA ALA A 119 -1.15 -18.04 -1.36
C ALA A 119 -1.06 -16.58 -1.82
N MET A 120 -0.25 -16.33 -2.85
CA MET A 120 0.05 -15.00 -3.37
C MET A 120 -0.01 -15.04 -4.90
N ILE A 121 -0.58 -14.00 -5.50
CA ILE A 121 -0.66 -13.86 -6.95
C ILE A 121 -0.59 -12.39 -7.34
N VAL A 122 0.12 -12.11 -8.43
CA VAL A 122 0.12 -10.81 -9.10
C VAL A 122 0.01 -11.08 -10.60
N ALA A 123 -0.78 -10.28 -11.32
CA ALA A 123 -1.00 -10.41 -12.75
C ALA A 123 -1.29 -9.05 -13.41
N ARG A 124 -1.03 -8.96 -14.72
CA ARG A 124 -1.54 -7.86 -15.57
C ARG A 124 -3.01 -8.10 -15.93
N LYS A 125 -3.90 -7.98 -14.95
CA LYS A 125 -5.35 -8.08 -15.12
C LYS A 125 -6.02 -7.26 -14.02
N THR A 126 -7.25 -6.83 -14.25
CA THR A 126 -8.13 -6.28 -13.21
C THR A 126 -8.50 -7.37 -12.20
N ILE A 127 -8.62 -7.02 -10.91
CA ILE A 127 -9.14 -7.95 -9.91
C ILE A 127 -10.59 -8.35 -10.28
N PRO A 128 -10.91 -9.65 -10.38
CA PRO A 128 -12.29 -10.12 -10.54
C PRO A 128 -13.21 -9.59 -9.43
N LYS A 129 -14.44 -9.21 -9.76
CA LYS A 129 -15.39 -8.63 -8.78
C LYS A 129 -15.67 -9.59 -7.62
N GLU A 130 -15.57 -10.89 -7.86
CA GLU A 130 -15.71 -11.99 -6.91
C GLU A 130 -14.70 -11.92 -5.76
N PHE A 131 -13.58 -11.23 -5.94
CA PHE A 131 -12.62 -10.98 -4.86
C PHE A 131 -13.09 -9.93 -3.86
N SER A 132 -13.94 -8.97 -4.27
CA SER A 132 -14.48 -7.96 -3.35
C SER A 132 -15.31 -8.60 -2.22
N THR A 133 -15.97 -9.72 -2.53
CA THR A 133 -16.70 -10.55 -1.57
C THR A 133 -15.79 -11.30 -0.59
N PHE A 134 -14.57 -11.68 -1.01
CA PHE A 134 -13.55 -12.28 -0.13
C PHE A 134 -12.89 -11.25 0.79
N THR A 135 -12.59 -10.05 0.28
CA THR A 135 -12.02 -8.94 1.09
C THR A 135 -12.93 -8.50 2.22
N ALA A 136 -14.25 -8.52 2.01
CA ALA A 136 -15.23 -8.00 2.97
C ALA A 136 -15.42 -8.89 4.20
N SER A 137 -14.99 -10.16 4.14
CA SER A 137 -15.40 -11.20 5.08
C SER A 137 -14.27 -11.71 5.98
N SER A 138 -13.00 -11.34 5.75
CA SER A 138 -11.89 -11.91 6.52
C SER A 138 -10.60 -11.07 6.47
N SER A 139 -9.98 -10.84 7.64
CA SER A 139 -8.66 -10.23 7.81
C SER A 139 -7.51 -11.05 7.21
N ARG A 140 -7.79 -12.27 6.72
CA ARG A 140 -6.83 -13.16 6.07
C ARG A 140 -6.58 -12.82 4.61
N TYR A 141 -7.25 -11.81 4.07
CA TYR A 141 -7.19 -11.47 2.66
C TYR A 141 -6.66 -10.05 2.46
N VAL A 142 -5.75 -9.90 1.50
CA VAL A 142 -5.19 -8.62 1.06
C VAL A 142 -5.20 -8.57 -0.45
N SER A 143 -5.57 -7.44 -1.03
CA SER A 143 -5.41 -7.18 -2.45
C SER A 143 -4.89 -5.78 -2.72
N PHE A 144 -4.45 -5.57 -3.96
CA PHE A 144 -4.15 -4.25 -4.48
C PHE A 144 -4.43 -4.21 -5.97
N GLN A 145 -4.78 -3.03 -6.47
CA GLN A 145 -4.90 -2.76 -7.89
C GLN A 145 -4.24 -1.43 -8.19
N MET A 146 -3.40 -1.41 -9.21
CA MET A 146 -2.68 -0.24 -9.67
C MET A 146 -2.80 -0.11 -11.18
N GLU A 147 -2.61 1.10 -11.69
CA GLU A 147 -2.48 1.37 -13.12
C GLU A 147 -1.02 1.63 -13.47
N ASP A 148 -0.62 1.12 -14.63
CA ASP A 148 0.70 1.30 -15.23
C ASP A 148 0.53 1.57 -16.72
N GLU A 149 1.59 1.99 -17.41
CA GLU A 149 1.53 2.35 -18.84
C GLU A 149 1.05 1.19 -19.74
N GLU A 150 1.36 -0.05 -19.35
CA GLU A 150 0.97 -1.28 -20.06
C GLU A 150 -0.40 -1.85 -19.62
N GLY A 151 -1.12 -1.16 -18.74
CA GLY A 151 -2.43 -1.57 -18.22
C GLY A 151 -2.44 -1.95 -16.74
N PRO A 152 -3.58 -2.45 -16.22
CA PRO A 152 -3.77 -2.66 -14.79
C PRO A 152 -2.91 -3.81 -14.26
N ILE A 153 -2.23 -3.55 -13.14
CA ILE A 153 -1.52 -4.56 -12.36
C ILE A 153 -2.32 -4.79 -11.09
N SER A 154 -2.69 -6.05 -10.86
CA SER A 154 -3.41 -6.42 -9.66
C SER A 154 -2.76 -7.59 -8.96
N GLY A 155 -2.91 -7.65 -7.65
CA GLY A 155 -2.46 -8.80 -6.89
C GLY A 155 -3.28 -9.03 -5.64
N ALA A 156 -3.09 -10.21 -5.09
CA ALA A 156 -3.76 -10.67 -3.90
C ALA A 156 -2.88 -11.61 -3.07
N LEU A 157 -3.17 -11.64 -1.78
CA LEU A 157 -2.60 -12.50 -0.77
C LEU A 157 -3.73 -13.09 0.06
N LEU A 158 -3.70 -14.40 0.23
CA LEU A 158 -4.53 -15.15 1.15
C LEU A 158 -3.63 -15.79 2.21
N LEU A 159 -3.96 -15.57 3.48
CA LEU A 159 -3.37 -16.25 4.64
C LEU A 159 -4.25 -17.44 5.02
N SER A 160 -3.90 -18.63 4.53
CA SER A 160 -4.63 -19.86 4.81
C SER A 160 -3.70 -21.06 4.77
N GLU A 161 -3.89 -21.98 5.71
CA GLU A 161 -3.22 -23.29 5.74
C GLU A 161 -3.99 -24.35 4.95
N GLU A 162 -5.23 -24.06 4.53
CA GLU A 162 -6.08 -24.99 3.81
C GLU A 162 -5.77 -24.97 2.30
N LYS A 163 -5.21 -26.08 1.79
CA LYS A 163 -4.88 -26.22 0.36
C LYS A 163 -6.09 -26.01 -0.55
N GLY A 164 -7.28 -26.48 -0.17
CA GLY A 164 -8.50 -26.28 -0.94
C GLY A 164 -8.91 -24.80 -1.06
N GLU A 165 -8.70 -24.01 0.00
CA GLU A 165 -8.94 -22.56 0.00
C GLU A 165 -7.91 -21.85 -0.91
N GLN A 166 -6.64 -22.27 -0.86
CA GLN A 166 -5.58 -21.73 -1.74
C GLN A 166 -5.83 -22.04 -3.23
N GLU A 167 -6.27 -23.25 -3.56
CA GLU A 167 -6.59 -23.64 -4.94
C GLU A 167 -7.78 -22.85 -5.48
N LYS A 168 -8.84 -22.70 -4.66
CA LYS A 168 -9.99 -21.86 -4.98
C LYS A 168 -9.59 -20.39 -5.15
N PHE A 169 -8.66 -19.90 -4.34
CA PHE A 169 -8.12 -18.55 -4.47
C PHE A 169 -7.42 -18.33 -5.82
N PHE A 170 -6.61 -19.29 -6.28
CA PHE A 170 -5.95 -19.14 -7.58
C PHE A 170 -6.91 -19.28 -8.77
N SER A 171 -7.94 -20.14 -8.67
CA SER A 171 -8.89 -20.32 -9.78
C SER A 171 -9.67 -19.04 -10.09
N LEU A 172 -9.93 -18.21 -9.07
CA LEU A 172 -10.58 -16.92 -9.25
C LEU A 172 -9.77 -15.95 -10.13
N PHE A 173 -8.43 -16.00 -10.11
CA PHE A 173 -7.58 -15.14 -10.96
C PHE A 173 -7.44 -15.63 -12.40
N ILE A 174 -7.74 -16.90 -12.65
CA ILE A 174 -7.57 -17.55 -13.96
C ILE A 174 -8.84 -17.43 -14.81
N ALA A 175 -10.02 -17.36 -14.16
CA ALA A 175 -11.28 -17.01 -14.82
C ALA A 175 -11.24 -15.56 -15.33
#